data_AF-A0A9E4IQ09-F1
#
_entry.id   AF-A0A9E4IQ09-F1
#
_cell.length_a   1.000
_cell.length_b   1.000
_cell.length_c   1.000
_cell.angle_alpha   90.00
_cell.angle_beta   90.00
_cell.angle_gamma   90.00
#
_symmetry.space_group_name_H-M   'P 1'
#
loop_
_entity.id
_entity.type
_entity.pdbx_description
1 polymer ?
#
loop_
_entity_poly.entity_id
_entity_poly.type
_entity_poly.pdbx_seq_one_letter_code
_entity_poly.pdbx_strand_id
1 'polypeptide(L)'
;MGRLVGGVVLLALALFVFVGFLRTSDPFALRTLFALFIAAGLPAAGGGFLLARHFGVGRRIEGRREELRRDTLEAEILTMAGRHGGRLTAVEVAGELAVPTTLAEELLNELMAREMAEIEITDSGLLVYTFHDVRRLSEKETARGLLEP
;
A
#
# COMPACT_ATOMS: atom_id res chain seq x y z
N MET A 1 -3.79 -24.30 -5.08
CA MET A 1 -4.84 -24.83 -5.98
C MET A 1 -6.03 -25.46 -5.25
N GLY A 2 -5.85 -26.31 -4.23
CA GLY A 2 -6.98 -27.01 -3.56
C GLY A 2 -8.09 -26.12 -2.99
N ARG A 3 -7.78 -24.88 -2.57
CA ARG A 3 -8.77 -23.94 -2.02
C ARG A 3 -9.70 -23.32 -3.07
N LEU A 4 -9.22 -23.13 -4.30
CA LEU A 4 -10.04 -22.67 -5.43
C LEU A 4 -11.00 -23.76 -5.88
N VAL A 5 -10.50 -25.00 -5.97
CA VAL A 5 -11.31 -26.17 -6.31
C VAL A 5 -12.41 -26.39 -5.26
N GLY A 6 -12.09 -26.26 -3.96
CA GLY A 6 -13.08 -26.35 -2.89
C GLY A 6 -14.19 -25.29 -2.99
N GLY A 7 -13.83 -24.04 -3.29
CA GLY A 7 -14.82 -22.96 -3.47
C GLY A 7 -15.73 -23.18 -4.67
N VAL A 8 -15.17 -23.62 -5.81
CA VAL A 8 -15.94 -23.94 -7.02
C VAL A 8 -16.87 -25.14 -6.80
N VAL A 9 -16.39 -26.18 -6.11
CA VAL A 9 -17.21 -27.36 -5.78
C VAL A 9 -18.37 -26.99 -4.83
N LEU A 10 -18.13 -26.14 -3.83
CA LEU A 10 -19.18 -25.67 -2.92
C LEU A 10 -20.24 -24.81 -3.64
N LEU A 11 -19.83 -23.93 -4.55
CA LEU A 11 -20.76 -23.13 -5.36
C LEU A 11 -21.57 -24.00 -6.34
N ALA A 12 -20.93 -24.99 -6.96
CA ALA A 12 -21.61 -25.94 -7.83
C ALA A 12 -22.64 -26.78 -7.06
N LEU A 13 -22.30 -27.21 -5.83
CA LEU A 13 -23.20 -27.97 -4.95
C LEU A 13 -24.38 -27.11 -4.50
N ALA A 14 -24.14 -25.84 -4.13
CA ALA A 14 -25.21 -24.89 -3.80
C ALA A 14 -26.15 -24.64 -4.99
N LEU A 15 -25.61 -24.47 -6.20
CA LEU A 15 -26.39 -24.29 -7.42
C LEU A 15 -27.23 -25.54 -7.73
N PHE A 16 -26.65 -26.73 -7.58
CA PHE A 16 -27.34 -28.00 -7.82
C PHE A 16 -28.53 -28.19 -6.86
N VAL A 17 -28.34 -27.89 -5.57
CA VAL A 17 -29.41 -27.93 -4.56
C VAL A 17 -30.50 -26.89 -4.87
N PHE A 18 -30.11 -25.69 -5.30
CA PHE A 18 -31.05 -24.62 -5.66
C PHE A 18 -31.91 -24.98 -6.89
N VAL A 19 -31.31 -25.59 -7.92
CA VAL A 19 -32.03 -26.11 -9.10
C VAL A 19 -32.99 -27.25 -8.70
N GLY A 20 -32.58 -28.11 -7.76
CA GLY A 20 -33.46 -29.14 -7.20
C GLY A 20 -34.69 -28.56 -6.49
N PHE A 21 -34.51 -27.47 -5.74
CA PHE A 21 -35.58 -26.76 -5.04
C PHE A 21 -36.62 -26.16 -6.00
N LEU A 22 -36.20 -25.62 -7.15
CA LEU A 22 -37.09 -25.09 -8.19
C LEU A 22 -38.03 -26.16 -8.79
N ARG A 23 -37.74 -27.46 -8.61
CA ARG A 23 -38.58 -28.58 -9.06
C ARG A 23 -39.54 -29.11 -7.99
N THR A 24 -39.49 -28.62 -6.74
CA THR A 24 -40.37 -29.08 -5.67
C THR A 24 -41.75 -28.43 -5.74
N SER A 25 -42.80 -29.21 -5.54
CA SER A 25 -44.21 -28.81 -5.62
C SER A 25 -44.69 -27.92 -4.47
N ASP A 26 -43.99 -27.90 -3.33
CA ASP A 26 -44.29 -27.01 -2.19
C ASP A 26 -43.03 -26.29 -1.68
N PRO A 27 -42.55 -25.27 -2.42
CA PRO A 27 -41.26 -24.63 -2.17
C PRO A 27 -41.25 -23.75 -0.90
N PHE A 28 -42.41 -23.39 -0.35
CA PHE A 28 -42.49 -22.48 0.81
C PHE A 28 -42.66 -23.20 2.15
N ALA A 29 -42.66 -24.53 2.19
CA ALA A 29 -42.67 -25.27 3.43
C ALA A 29 -41.41 -24.94 4.27
N LEU A 30 -41.59 -24.59 5.55
CA LEU A 30 -40.49 -24.20 6.45
C LEU A 30 -39.34 -25.21 6.45
N ARG A 31 -39.65 -26.51 6.37
CA ARG A 31 -38.68 -27.62 6.31
C ARG A 31 -37.76 -27.52 5.09
N THR A 32 -38.33 -27.18 3.93
CA THR A 32 -37.59 -27.05 2.66
C THR A 32 -36.70 -25.81 2.68
N LEU A 33 -37.17 -24.72 3.31
CA LEU A 33 -36.41 -23.49 3.47
C LEU A 33 -35.19 -23.67 4.39
N PHE A 34 -35.34 -24.37 5.53
CA PHE A 34 -34.23 -24.70 6.41
C PHE A 34 -33.22 -25.64 5.74
N ALA A 35 -33.71 -26.64 4.99
CA ALA A 35 -32.84 -27.56 4.23
C ALA A 35 -32.01 -26.80 3.18
N LEU A 36 -32.61 -25.87 2.44
CA LEU A 36 -31.93 -25.04 1.46
C LEU A 36 -30.88 -24.12 2.12
N PHE A 37 -31.23 -23.50 3.25
CA PHE A 37 -30.32 -22.58 3.95
C PHE A 37 -29.07 -23.30 4.49
N ILE A 38 -29.23 -24.51 5.04
CA ILE A 38 -28.12 -25.31 5.56
C ILE A 38 -27.31 -25.91 4.40
N ALA A 39 -27.97 -26.45 3.37
CA ALA A 39 -27.30 -27.16 2.29
C ALA A 39 -26.65 -26.24 1.24
N ALA A 40 -27.16 -25.03 1.03
CA ALA A 40 -26.64 -24.08 0.05
C ALA A 40 -26.05 -22.82 0.69
N GLY A 41 -26.66 -22.32 1.76
CA GLY A 41 -26.23 -21.08 2.42
C GLY A 41 -24.87 -21.22 3.12
N LEU A 42 -24.65 -22.29 3.90
CA LEU A 42 -23.37 -22.54 4.57
C LEU A 42 -22.20 -22.72 3.58
N PRO A 43 -22.34 -23.54 2.52
CA PRO A 43 -21.34 -23.64 1.46
C PRO A 43 -21.06 -22.32 0.73
N ALA A 44 -22.10 -21.57 0.37
CA ALA A 44 -21.95 -20.30 -0.34
C ALA A 44 -21.28 -19.23 0.54
N ALA A 45 -21.66 -19.13 1.82
CA ALA A 45 -21.04 -18.22 2.77
C ALA A 45 -19.58 -18.60 3.05
N GLY A 46 -19.29 -19.89 3.28
CA GLY A 46 -17.94 -20.39 3.50
C GLY A 46 -17.02 -20.21 2.28
N GLY A 47 -17.53 -20.52 1.08
CA GLY A 47 -16.81 -20.36 -0.18
C GLY A 47 -16.52 -18.88 -0.50
N GLY A 48 -17.53 -18.02 -0.34
CA GLY A 48 -17.39 -16.57 -0.51
C GLY A 48 -16.42 -15.95 0.49
N PHE A 49 -16.49 -16.34 1.76
CA PHE A 49 -15.56 -15.86 2.79
C PHE A 49 -14.11 -16.29 2.52
N LEU A 50 -13.89 -17.53 2.06
CA LEU A 50 -12.56 -18.01 1.70
C LEU A 50 -11.98 -17.27 0.48
N LEU A 51 -12.79 -17.02 -0.55
CA LEU A 51 -12.39 -16.23 -1.71
C LEU A 51 -12.07 -14.78 -1.33
N ALA A 52 -12.96 -14.13 -0.56
CA ALA A 52 -12.75 -12.76 -0.10
C ALA A 52 -11.46 -12.64 0.73
N ARG A 53 -11.17 -13.61 1.59
CA ARG A 53 -9.91 -13.65 2.37
C ARG A 53 -8.69 -13.89 1.49
N HIS A 54 -8.77 -14.72 0.45
CA HIS A 54 -7.64 -14.99 -0.43
C HIS A 54 -7.28 -13.77 -1.30
N PHE A 55 -8.29 -13.14 -1.93
CA PHE A 55 -8.09 -11.94 -2.75
C PHE A 55 -7.83 -10.68 -1.90
N GLY A 56 -8.34 -10.62 -0.67
CA GLY A 56 -8.08 -9.53 0.28
C GLY A 56 -6.67 -9.54 0.84
N VAL A 57 -6.09 -10.73 1.08
CA VAL A 57 -4.70 -10.86 1.56
C VAL A 57 -3.70 -10.43 0.49
N GLY A 58 -3.92 -10.77 -0.78
CA GLY A 58 -3.06 -10.33 -1.88
C GLY A 58 -2.99 -8.81 -2.00
N ARG A 59 -4.16 -8.14 -2.01
CA ARG A 59 -4.24 -6.68 -2.06
C ARG A 59 -3.60 -5.99 -0.84
N ARG A 60 -3.74 -6.58 0.35
CA ARG A 60 -3.12 -6.03 1.57
C ARG A 60 -1.59 -6.14 1.55
N ILE A 61 -1.06 -7.24 1.01
CA ILE A 61 0.39 -7.44 0.86
C ILE A 61 0.95 -6.50 -0.21
N GLU A 62 0.25 -6.32 -1.32
CA GLU A 62 0.67 -5.43 -2.41
C GLU A 62 0.69 -3.96 -1.96
N GLY A 63 -0.36 -3.49 -1.27
CA GLY A 63 -0.37 -2.15 -0.66
C GLY A 63 0.77 -1.96 0.34
N ARG A 64 1.02 -2.95 1.21
CA ARG A 64 2.14 -2.85 2.18
C ARG A 64 3.51 -2.84 1.50
N ARG A 65 3.67 -3.57 0.40
CA ARG A 65 4.93 -3.58 -0.37
C ARG A 65 5.18 -2.22 -1.02
N GLU A 66 4.13 -1.57 -1.50
CA GLU A 66 4.23 -0.26 -2.11
C GLU A 66 4.54 0.83 -1.08
N GLU A 67 3.91 0.78 0.10
CA GLU A 67 4.28 1.63 1.25
C GLU A 67 5.78 1.48 1.59
N LEU A 68 6.25 0.24 1.75
CA LEU A 68 7.67 0.00 2.10
C LEU A 68 8.63 0.50 1.01
N ARG A 69 8.25 0.41 -0.26
CA ARG A 69 9.04 0.97 -1.36
C ARG A 69 9.11 2.48 -1.28
N ARG A 70 7.99 3.14 -1.02
CA ARG A 70 7.95 4.60 -0.82
C ARG A 70 8.81 5.03 0.36
N ASP A 71 8.67 4.36 1.51
CA ASP A 71 9.50 4.63 2.70
C ASP A 71 11.00 4.49 2.39
N THR A 72 11.36 3.49 1.57
CA THR A 72 12.75 3.28 1.14
C THR A 72 13.25 4.44 0.26
N LEU A 73 12.43 4.89 -0.70
CA LEU A 73 12.78 6.01 -1.57
C LEU A 73 12.92 7.32 -0.79
N GLU A 74 12.03 7.60 0.16
CA GLU A 74 12.14 8.77 1.05
C GLU A 74 13.47 8.76 1.84
N ALA A 75 13.84 7.61 2.41
CA ALA A 75 15.09 7.47 3.16
C ALA A 75 16.33 7.71 2.28
N GLU A 76 16.30 7.23 1.04
CA GLU A 76 17.36 7.50 0.06
C GLU A 76 17.42 8.98 -0.33
N ILE A 77 16.28 9.67 -0.48
CA ILE A 77 16.25 11.13 -0.73
C ILE A 77 16.90 11.89 0.42
N LEU A 78 16.61 11.55 1.67
CA LEU A 78 17.24 12.19 2.83
C LEU A 78 18.75 11.94 2.89
N THR A 79 19.17 10.72 2.54
CA THR A 79 20.61 10.37 2.45
C THR A 79 21.30 11.14 1.34
N MET A 80 20.65 11.25 0.19
CA MET A 80 21.07 12.05 -0.95
C MET A 80 21.17 13.52 -0.58
N ALA A 81 20.19 14.07 0.14
CA ALA A 81 20.21 15.45 0.64
C ALA A 81 21.45 15.67 1.53
N GLY A 82 21.81 14.72 2.39
CA GLY A 82 23.04 14.79 3.19
C GLY A 82 24.31 14.90 2.35
N ARG A 83 24.38 14.17 1.23
CA ARG A 83 25.53 14.17 0.31
C ARG A 83 25.60 15.43 -0.56
N HIS A 84 24.45 16.02 -0.90
CA HIS A 84 24.34 17.22 -1.74
C HIS A 84 24.21 18.52 -0.94
N GLY A 85 24.63 18.52 0.33
CA GLY A 85 24.64 19.74 1.17
C GLY A 85 23.25 20.26 1.52
N GLY A 86 22.26 19.35 1.55
CA GLY A 86 20.87 19.58 1.90
C GLY A 86 20.06 20.33 0.87
N ARG A 87 20.46 20.33 -0.40
CA ARG A 87 19.69 20.91 -1.50
C ARG A 87 19.55 19.90 -2.62
N LEU A 88 18.33 19.71 -3.11
CA LEU A 88 18.02 18.77 -4.17
C LEU A 88 16.99 19.34 -5.13
N THR A 89 17.12 19.00 -6.40
CA THR A 89 16.09 19.22 -7.43
C THR A 89 15.41 17.91 -7.79
N ALA A 90 14.20 17.99 -8.33
CA ALA A 90 13.49 16.79 -8.79
C ALA A 90 14.25 16.02 -9.88
N VAL A 91 15.02 16.73 -10.72
CA VAL A 91 15.82 16.12 -11.79
C VAL A 91 17.00 15.35 -11.23
N GLU A 92 17.68 15.88 -10.21
CA GLU A 92 18.76 15.18 -9.53
C GLU A 92 18.23 13.89 -8.88
N VAL A 93 17.13 14.00 -8.13
CA VAL A 93 16.49 12.84 -7.46
C VAL A 93 16.06 11.79 -8.47
N ALA A 94 15.42 12.20 -9.57
CA ALA A 94 15.02 11.30 -10.65
C ALA A 94 16.21 10.56 -11.26
N GLY A 95 17.32 11.28 -11.47
CA GLY A 95 18.54 10.73 -12.04
C GLY A 95 19.26 9.75 -11.12
N GLU A 96 19.42 10.08 -9.84
CA GLU A 96 20.17 9.22 -8.89
C GLU A 96 19.33 8.00 -8.45
N LEU A 97 18.01 8.13 -8.29
CA LEU A 97 17.13 7.03 -7.90
C LEU A 97 16.56 6.23 -9.09
N ALA A 98 16.86 6.64 -10.32
CA ALA A 98 16.33 6.04 -11.55
C ALA A 98 14.78 5.95 -11.57
N VAL A 99 14.12 7.02 -11.12
CA VAL A 99 12.66 7.13 -11.08
C VAL A 99 12.15 8.23 -12.03
N PRO A 100 10.87 8.18 -12.46
CA PRO A 100 10.28 9.27 -13.24
C PRO A 100 10.33 10.60 -12.46
N THR A 101 10.57 11.71 -13.16
CA THR A 101 10.64 13.05 -12.56
C THR A 101 9.36 13.42 -11.80
N THR A 102 8.19 13.02 -12.30
CA THR A 102 6.91 13.24 -11.61
C THR A 102 6.83 12.54 -10.26
N LEU A 103 7.41 11.34 -10.13
CA LEU A 103 7.45 10.62 -8.86
C LEU A 103 8.47 11.25 -7.91
N ALA A 104 9.60 11.72 -8.42
CA ALA A 104 10.56 12.48 -7.62
C ALA A 104 9.96 13.78 -7.08
N GLU A 105 9.21 14.54 -7.89
CA GLU A 105 8.46 15.72 -7.45
C GLU A 105 7.42 15.37 -6.38
N GLU A 106 6.67 14.28 -6.58
CA GLU A 106 5.67 13.82 -5.60
C GLU A 106 6.33 13.52 -4.24
N LEU A 107 7.41 12.74 -4.23
CA LEU A 107 8.14 12.39 -3.00
C LEU A 107 8.74 13.63 -2.31
N LEU A 108 9.31 14.56 -3.08
CA LEU A 108 9.83 15.82 -2.54
C LEU A 108 8.72 16.70 -1.95
N ASN A 109 7.56 16.75 -2.60
CA ASN A 109 6.38 17.46 -2.09
C ASN A 109 5.80 16.80 -0.84
N GLU A 110 5.82 15.47 -0.75
CA GLU A 110 5.43 14.72 0.47
C GLU A 110 6.37 15.05 1.65
N LEU A 111 7.68 15.12 1.40
CA LEU A 111 8.67 15.54 2.41
C LEU A 111 8.48 17.01 2.83
N MET A 112 8.17 17.89 1.88
CA MET A 112 7.82 19.29 2.15
C MET A 112 6.53 19.39 2.99
N ALA A 113 5.50 18.62 2.66
CA ALA A 113 4.25 18.58 3.42
C ALA A 113 4.43 18.08 4.85
N ARG A 114 5.49 17.32 5.12
CA ARG A 114 5.91 16.86 6.45
C ARG A 114 6.91 17.82 7.12
N GLU A 115 7.09 19.02 6.57
CA GLU A 115 7.99 20.07 7.07
C GLU A 115 9.47 19.64 7.12
N MET A 116 9.86 18.62 6.36
CA MET A 116 11.25 18.16 6.27
C MET A 116 12.07 18.91 5.22
N ALA A 117 11.39 19.59 4.30
CA ALA A 117 11.99 20.37 3.23
C ALA A 117 11.21 21.66 2.98
N GLU A 118 11.91 22.68 2.50
CA GLU A 118 11.33 23.93 2.01
C GLU A 118 11.62 24.08 0.52
N ILE A 119 10.67 24.63 -0.25
CA ILE A 119 10.89 24.91 -1.66
C ILE A 119 11.38 26.35 -1.84
N GLU A 120 12.50 26.49 -2.55
CA GLU A 120 13.10 27.75 -2.94
C GLU A 120 13.14 27.85 -4.48
N ILE A 121 13.02 29.07 -4.99
CA ILE A 121 13.16 29.35 -6.42
C ILE A 121 14.44 30.14 -6.61
N THR A 122 15.35 29.64 -7.43
CA THR A 122 16.57 30.38 -7.78
C THR A 122 16.24 31.59 -8.66
N ASP A 123 17.19 32.52 -8.80
CA ASP A 123 17.07 33.67 -9.72
C ASP A 123 16.88 33.24 -11.19
N SER A 124 17.30 32.02 -11.53
CA SER A 124 17.10 31.39 -12.84
C SER A 124 15.73 30.69 -13.01
N GLY A 125 14.89 30.68 -11.98
CA GLY A 125 13.58 30.03 -11.99
C GLY A 125 13.60 28.53 -11.71
N LEU A 126 14.71 27.98 -11.19
CA LEU A 126 14.81 26.57 -10.85
C LEU A 126 14.22 26.30 -9.46
N LEU A 127 13.36 25.30 -9.35
CA LEU A 127 12.83 24.82 -8.07
C LEU A 127 13.87 23.95 -7.37
N VAL A 128 14.24 24.35 -6.15
CA VAL A 128 15.19 23.65 -5.30
C VAL A 128 14.53 23.35 -3.96
N TYR A 129 14.63 22.10 -3.51
CA TYR A 129 14.16 21.66 -2.20
C TYR A 129 15.33 21.70 -1.21
N THR A 130 15.18 22.48 -0.14
CA THR A 130 16.19 22.66 0.91
C THR A 130 15.81 21.88 2.17
N PHE A 131 16.71 21.02 2.65
CA PHE A 131 16.57 20.18 3.85
C PHE A 131 17.44 20.72 4.99
N HIS A 132 16.91 21.67 5.77
CA HIS A 132 17.68 22.37 6.82
C HIS A 132 18.16 21.45 7.94
N ASP A 133 17.33 20.50 8.38
CA ASP A 133 17.70 19.56 9.45
C ASP A 133 18.82 18.61 9.03
N VAL A 134 18.81 18.20 7.75
CA VAL A 134 19.84 17.33 7.19
C VAL A 134 21.18 18.08 7.08
N ARG A 135 21.16 19.38 6.75
CA ARG A 135 22.38 20.22 6.77
C ARG A 135 23.03 20.25 8.16
N ARG A 136 22.20 20.38 9.21
CA ARG A 136 22.66 20.45 10.61
C ARG A 136 23.14 19.11 11.18
N LEU A 137 22.83 17.97 10.55
CA LEU A 137 23.36 16.67 10.98
C LEU A 137 24.88 16.62 10.92
N SER A 138 25.50 17.28 9.93
CA SER A 138 26.96 17.40 9.84
C SER A 138 27.59 18.18 11.00
N GLU A 139 26.85 19.14 11.60
CA GLU A 139 27.28 19.93 12.76
C GLU A 139 27.21 19.12 14.07
N LYS A 140 26.45 18.00 14.08
CA LYS A 140 26.38 17.10 15.23
C LYS A 140 27.70 16.36 15.48
N GLU A 141 28.47 16.06 14.42
CA GLU A 141 29.78 15.41 14.55
C GLU A 141 30.83 16.31 15.20
N THR A 142 30.67 17.63 15.07
CA THR A 142 31.54 18.64 15.66
C THR A 142 30.99 19.25 16.96
N ALA A 143 29.84 18.76 17.44
CA ALA A 143 29.23 19.22 18.68
C ALA A 143 30.15 18.91 19.88
N ARG A 144 30.69 19.95 20.51
CA ARG A 144 31.46 19.83 21.74
C ARG A 144 30.53 19.82 22.95
N GLY A 145 30.88 19.02 23.95
CA GLY A 145 30.15 19.00 25.21
C GLY A 145 30.27 20.34 25.93
N LEU A 146 29.16 20.85 26.49
CA LEU A 146 29.11 22.09 27.28
C LEU A 146 30.05 22.12 28.50
N LEU A 147 30.75 21.01 28.81
CA LEU A 147 31.62 20.83 29.97
C LEU A 147 33.07 20.49 29.59
N GLU A 148 33.46 20.54 28.32
CA GLU A 148 34.87 20.41 27.93
C GLU A 148 35.51 21.80 27.87
N PRO A 149 36.45 22.14 28.79
CA PRO A 149 37.14 23.43 28.82
C PRO A 149 38.11 23.61 27.64
#